data_AF-A0A0F9SHV6-F1
#
_entry.id   AF-A0A0F9SHV6-F1
#
_cell.length_a   1.000
_cell.length_b   1.000
_cell.length_c   1.000
_cell.angle_alpha   90.00
_cell.angle_beta   90.00
_cell.angle_gamma   90.00
#
_symmetry.space_group_name_H-M   'P 1'
#
loop_
_entity.id
_entity.type
_entity.pdbx_description
1 polymer ?
#
loop_
_entity_poly.entity_id
_entity_poly.type
_entity_poly.pdbx_seq_one_letter_code
_entity_poly.pdbx_strand_id
1 'polypeptide(L)'
;MQKDRALESVKAFLPNDNEIETIIKVCDLYPVENSWRKWTDHLGSYIQIHNNKKIVSFAHSPYDKSERIATDLYFKSPPETISKLSEWAFISFGKNNEDILNICFIWFLGANNRLRLLSYSNNKWQRNYPPLISGIDTLRPIIRSFDIASYRQADILRIQGPLAANMVKSWATAWPPCDKFVDKIMDYDLGKKIKELI
;
A
#
# COMPACT_ATOMS: atom_id res chain seq x y z
N MET A 1 -13.45 1.53 -21.63
CA MET A 1 -12.82 0.21 -21.90
C MET A 1 -13.05 -0.74 -20.73
N GLN A 2 -13.28 -2.04 -20.96
CA GLN A 2 -13.44 -3.03 -19.89
C GLN A 2 -12.10 -3.30 -19.17
N LYS A 3 -12.15 -3.46 -17.83
CA LYS A 3 -10.98 -3.63 -16.94
C LYS A 3 -10.07 -4.78 -17.38
N ASP A 4 -10.66 -5.93 -17.70
CA ASP A 4 -9.89 -7.13 -18.07
C ASP A 4 -9.14 -6.94 -19.39
N ARG A 5 -9.79 -6.37 -20.41
CA ARG A 5 -9.14 -6.08 -21.70
C ARG A 5 -7.98 -5.09 -21.56
N ALA A 6 -8.11 -4.10 -20.69
CA ALA A 6 -7.03 -3.17 -20.38
C ALA A 6 -5.86 -3.90 -19.70
N LEU A 7 -6.16 -4.79 -18.74
CA LEU A 7 -5.14 -5.55 -18.02
C LEU A 7 -4.38 -6.51 -18.94
N GLU A 8 -5.07 -7.19 -19.86
CA GLU A 8 -4.42 -8.04 -20.87
C GLU A 8 -3.50 -7.22 -21.79
N SER A 9 -3.87 -5.97 -22.10
CA SER A 9 -3.00 -5.07 -22.86
C SER A 9 -1.74 -4.68 -22.06
N VAL A 10 -1.86 -4.49 -20.75
CA VAL A 10 -0.71 -4.26 -19.84
C VAL A 10 0.22 -5.46 -19.84
N LYS A 11 -0.30 -6.68 -19.67
CA LYS A 11 0.48 -7.92 -19.67
C LYS A 11 1.23 -8.14 -20.97
N ALA A 12 0.56 -7.94 -22.11
CA ALA A 12 1.19 -8.06 -23.42
C ALA A 12 2.33 -7.04 -23.61
N PHE A 13 2.18 -5.84 -23.07
CA PHE A 13 3.20 -4.78 -23.19
C PHE A 13 4.37 -4.94 -22.20
N LEU A 14 4.09 -5.46 -21.00
CA LEU A 14 5.03 -5.67 -19.89
C LEU A 14 5.09 -7.16 -19.50
N PRO A 15 5.51 -8.07 -20.39
CA PRO A 15 5.38 -9.52 -20.18
C PRO A 15 6.22 -10.06 -19.01
N ASN A 16 7.21 -9.30 -18.55
CA ASN A 16 8.12 -9.69 -17.46
C ASN A 16 7.77 -9.02 -16.12
N ASP A 17 6.72 -8.19 -16.07
CA ASP A 17 6.37 -7.41 -14.88
C ASP A 17 5.12 -7.99 -14.21
N ASN A 18 5.26 -9.17 -13.57
CA ASN A 18 4.13 -9.80 -12.88
C ASN A 18 3.63 -8.98 -11.69
N GLU A 19 4.47 -8.09 -11.15
CA GLU A 19 4.13 -7.23 -10.02
C GLU A 19 3.07 -6.19 -10.40
N ILE A 20 3.09 -5.63 -11.62
CA ILE A 20 2.12 -4.60 -11.99
C ILE A 20 0.68 -5.13 -12.01
N GLU A 21 0.48 -6.37 -12.43
CA GLU A 21 -0.84 -7.01 -12.37
C GLU A 21 -1.33 -7.10 -10.92
N THR A 22 -0.48 -7.59 -10.02
CA THR A 22 -0.82 -7.70 -8.61
C THR A 22 -1.11 -6.33 -8.01
N ILE A 23 -0.30 -5.31 -8.31
CA ILE A 23 -0.53 -3.92 -7.86
C ILE A 23 -1.91 -3.42 -8.32
N ILE A 24 -2.24 -3.57 -9.61
CA ILE A 24 -3.53 -3.15 -10.17
C ILE A 24 -4.69 -3.84 -9.44
N LYS A 25 -4.57 -5.14 -9.15
CA LYS A 25 -5.61 -5.91 -8.47
C LYS A 25 -5.76 -5.51 -7.00
N VAL A 26 -4.68 -5.52 -6.23
CA VAL A 26 -4.75 -5.30 -4.77
C VAL A 26 -5.03 -3.84 -4.41
N CYS A 27 -4.61 -2.88 -5.23
CA CYS A 27 -4.94 -1.46 -5.04
C CYS A 27 -6.29 -1.05 -5.64
N ASP A 28 -7.04 -2.01 -6.20
CA ASP A 28 -8.29 -1.78 -6.93
C ASP A 28 -8.23 -0.68 -8.00
N LEU A 29 -7.23 -0.74 -8.87
CA LEU A 29 -7.09 0.28 -9.91
C LEU A 29 -8.05 0.01 -11.08
N TYR A 30 -8.50 1.09 -11.71
CA TYR A 30 -9.36 1.09 -12.89
C TYR A 30 -8.72 1.87 -14.03
N PRO A 31 -8.85 1.44 -15.29
CA PRO A 31 -8.31 2.17 -16.41
C PRO A 31 -8.98 3.56 -16.50
N VAL A 32 -8.19 4.57 -16.80
CA VAL A 32 -8.69 5.94 -17.00
C VAL A 32 -9.21 6.07 -18.42
N GLU A 33 -10.48 6.43 -18.55
CA GLU A 33 -11.16 6.61 -19.85
C GLU A 33 -11.02 5.35 -20.75
N ASN A 34 -10.44 5.52 -21.94
CA ASN A 34 -10.15 4.45 -22.89
C ASN A 34 -8.65 4.14 -22.98
N SER A 35 -7.87 4.42 -21.93
CA SER A 35 -6.43 4.17 -21.89
C SER A 35 -6.08 2.97 -21.02
N TRP A 36 -5.36 1.99 -21.58
CA TRP A 36 -4.82 0.85 -20.83
C TRP A 36 -3.47 1.19 -20.19
N ARG A 37 -2.91 2.35 -20.56
CA ARG A 37 -1.64 2.86 -20.02
C ARG A 37 -1.82 3.70 -18.77
N LYS A 38 -3.05 4.08 -18.41
CA LYS A 38 -3.34 4.91 -17.24
C LYS A 38 -4.36 4.20 -16.37
N TRP A 39 -4.04 4.01 -15.09
CA TRP A 39 -4.95 3.39 -14.13
C TRP A 39 -5.00 4.20 -12.85
N THR A 40 -6.18 4.37 -12.28
CA THR A 40 -6.38 5.18 -11.08
C THR A 40 -7.17 4.41 -10.03
N ASP A 41 -6.95 4.76 -8.77
CA ASP A 41 -7.84 4.36 -7.69
C ASP A 41 -9.08 5.26 -7.62
N HIS A 42 -9.92 5.02 -6.61
CA HIS A 42 -11.13 5.79 -6.33
C HIS A 42 -10.87 7.21 -5.78
N LEU A 43 -9.62 7.56 -5.46
CA LEU A 43 -9.22 8.86 -4.91
C LEU A 43 -8.38 9.69 -5.88
N GLY A 44 -8.16 9.19 -7.09
CA GLY A 44 -7.45 9.90 -8.15
C GLY A 44 -5.93 9.74 -8.12
N SER A 45 -5.37 8.90 -7.24
CA SER A 45 -3.97 8.47 -7.40
C SER A 45 -3.90 7.53 -8.59
N TYR A 46 -2.89 7.69 -9.45
CA TYR A 46 -2.82 6.92 -10.69
C TYR A 46 -1.41 6.45 -11.03
N ILE A 47 -1.35 5.36 -11.77
CA ILE A 47 -0.16 4.87 -12.46
C ILE A 47 -0.24 5.20 -13.94
N GLN A 48 0.90 5.52 -14.53
CA GLN A 48 1.06 5.72 -15.96
C GLN A 48 2.19 4.84 -16.51
N ILE A 49 1.88 4.11 -17.58
CA ILE A 49 2.79 3.22 -18.31
C ILE A 49 3.24 3.95 -19.59
N HIS A 50 4.49 4.39 -19.59
CA HIS A 50 5.09 5.10 -20.72
C HIS A 50 5.49 4.16 -21.87
N ASN A 51 5.76 4.72 -23.05
CA ASN A 51 6.13 3.95 -24.24
C ASN A 51 7.45 3.20 -24.08
N ASN A 52 8.36 3.70 -23.24
CA ASN A 52 9.62 3.03 -22.88
C ASN A 52 9.45 1.98 -21.77
N LYS A 53 8.22 1.52 -21.49
CA LYS A 53 7.88 0.56 -20.44
C LYS A 53 8.13 1.04 -19.00
N LYS A 54 8.52 2.30 -18.79
CA LYS A 54 8.60 2.89 -17.46
C LYS A 54 7.20 3.05 -16.87
N ILE A 55 7.04 2.70 -15.60
CA ILE A 55 5.80 2.90 -14.82
C ILE A 55 6.07 3.99 -13.79
N VAL A 56 5.18 4.97 -13.69
CA VAL A 56 5.27 6.06 -12.71
C VAL A 56 3.94 6.20 -11.99
N SER A 57 3.97 6.44 -10.69
CA SER A 57 2.79 6.72 -9.87
C SER A 57 2.72 8.20 -9.49
N PHE A 58 1.51 8.73 -9.40
CA PHE A 58 1.23 10.12 -9.05
C PHE A 58 0.09 10.17 -8.02
N ALA A 59 0.19 11.10 -7.08
CA ALA A 59 -0.78 11.23 -5.99
C ALA A 59 -2.12 11.87 -6.41
N HIS A 60 -2.13 12.66 -7.47
CA HIS A 60 -3.35 13.30 -7.95
C HIS A 60 -3.28 13.46 -9.47
N SER A 61 -4.33 12.98 -10.15
CA SER A 61 -4.55 13.32 -11.56
C SER A 61 -5.02 14.77 -11.66
N PRO A 62 -4.34 15.65 -12.42
CA PRO A 62 -4.84 17.00 -12.67
C PRO A 62 -6.12 17.03 -13.53
N TYR A 63 -6.60 15.87 -13.99
CA TYR A 63 -7.67 15.74 -14.97
C TYR A 63 -9.00 15.22 -14.41
N ASP A 64 -9.13 14.93 -13.11
CA ASP A 64 -10.35 14.29 -12.60
C ASP A 64 -10.95 15.03 -11.40
N LYS A 65 -12.03 15.78 -11.67
CA LYS A 65 -12.91 16.41 -10.67
C LYS A 65 -14.17 15.58 -10.40
N SER A 66 -14.32 14.41 -11.03
CA SER A 66 -15.49 13.56 -10.81
C SER A 66 -15.26 12.67 -9.59
N GLU A 67 -16.17 12.73 -8.61
CA GLU A 67 -16.21 11.75 -7.52
C GLU A 67 -16.36 10.35 -8.14
N ARG A 68 -15.29 9.57 -8.11
CA ARG A 68 -15.36 8.15 -8.45
C ARG A 68 -15.94 7.40 -7.27
N ILE A 69 -16.92 6.54 -7.52
CA ILE A 69 -17.57 5.73 -6.49
C ILE A 69 -16.50 4.86 -5.82
N ALA A 70 -16.29 5.04 -4.52
CA ALA A 70 -15.43 4.17 -3.73
C ALA A 70 -16.08 2.78 -3.63
N THR A 71 -15.40 1.77 -4.20
CA THR A 71 -15.84 0.37 -4.19
C THR A 71 -15.34 -0.40 -2.96
N ASP A 72 -14.38 0.15 -2.20
CA ASP A 72 -13.93 -0.45 -0.95
C ASP A 72 -14.92 -0.11 0.18
N LEU A 73 -15.69 -1.11 0.61
CA LEU A 73 -16.63 -1.02 1.74
C LEU A 73 -15.95 -0.57 3.04
N TYR A 74 -14.64 -0.78 3.15
CA TYR A 74 -13.85 -0.44 4.34
C TYR A 74 -13.06 0.87 4.17
N PHE A 75 -13.37 1.66 3.13
CA PHE A 75 -12.80 2.98 3.01
C PHE A 75 -13.13 3.84 4.24
N LYS A 76 -12.15 4.58 4.77
CA LYS A 76 -12.25 5.36 6.02
C LYS A 76 -12.61 4.56 7.29
N SER A 77 -12.64 3.23 7.23
CA SER A 77 -12.84 2.38 8.42
C SER A 77 -11.71 2.61 9.43
N PRO A 78 -12.00 2.42 10.73
CA PRO A 78 -10.99 2.59 11.77
C PRO A 78 -9.94 1.46 11.72
N PRO A 79 -8.73 1.69 12.24
CA PRO A 79 -7.63 0.72 12.24
C PRO A 79 -8.01 -0.67 12.75
N GLU A 80 -8.79 -0.73 13.83
CA GLU A 80 -9.20 -1.96 14.50
C GLU A 80 -10.13 -2.80 13.61
N THR A 81 -10.93 -2.16 12.75
CA THR A 81 -11.76 -2.85 11.77
C THR A 81 -10.89 -3.42 10.65
N ILE A 82 -9.90 -2.65 10.17
CA ILE A 82 -9.00 -3.10 9.10
C ILE A 82 -8.15 -4.27 9.59
N SER A 83 -7.56 -4.19 10.80
CA SER A 83 -6.69 -5.24 11.32
C SER A 83 -7.42 -6.58 11.46
N LYS A 84 -8.66 -6.58 11.93
CA LYS A 84 -9.49 -7.79 12.10
C LYS A 84 -9.85 -8.50 10.79
N LEU A 85 -9.81 -7.80 9.66
CA LEU A 85 -10.17 -8.34 8.33
C LEU A 85 -8.94 -8.71 7.51
N SER A 86 -7.75 -8.54 8.09
CA SER A 86 -6.47 -8.69 7.40
C SER A 86 -5.84 -10.04 7.72
N GLU A 87 -5.25 -10.64 6.70
CA GLU A 87 -4.56 -11.93 6.81
C GLU A 87 -3.03 -11.74 6.79
N TRP A 88 -2.58 -10.54 6.40
CA TRP A 88 -1.17 -10.22 6.26
C TRP A 88 -0.93 -8.72 6.45
N ALA A 89 0.26 -8.38 6.97
CA ALA A 89 0.68 -7.00 7.16
C ALA A 89 2.13 -6.77 6.72
N PHE A 90 2.37 -5.63 6.08
CA PHE A 90 3.67 -5.00 5.98
C PHE A 90 3.74 -3.84 6.95
N ILE A 91 4.71 -3.84 7.86
CA ILE A 91 4.87 -2.80 8.87
C ILE A 91 6.20 -2.11 8.62
N SER A 92 6.18 -0.78 8.56
CA SER A 92 7.38 0.03 8.40
C SER A 92 7.43 1.13 9.44
N PHE A 93 8.54 1.23 10.16
CA PHE A 93 8.82 2.34 11.05
C PHE A 93 9.80 3.30 10.39
N GLY A 94 9.51 4.58 10.48
CA GLY A 94 10.35 5.64 9.97
C GLY A 94 10.41 6.84 10.89
N LYS A 95 11.12 7.87 10.41
CA LYS A 95 11.12 9.20 11.00
C LYS A 95 10.54 10.17 9.98
N ASN A 96 9.71 11.10 10.44
CA ASN A 96 9.27 12.19 9.59
C ASN A 96 10.50 13.08 9.25
N ASN A 97 10.54 13.66 8.05
CA ASN A 97 11.65 14.53 7.64
C ASN A 97 11.56 15.91 8.31
N GLU A 98 10.36 16.33 8.71
CA GLU A 98 10.09 17.63 9.33
C GLU A 98 10.06 17.56 10.86
N ASP A 99 9.69 16.40 11.41
CA ASP A 99 9.62 16.14 12.85
C ASP A 99 10.46 14.92 13.20
N ILE A 100 11.21 14.98 14.31
CA ILE A 100 11.92 13.81 14.89
C ILE A 100 10.93 12.69 15.30
N LEU A 101 9.62 12.96 15.25
CA LEU A 101 8.56 12.04 15.64
C LEU A 101 8.57 10.77 14.77
N ASN A 102 8.48 9.65 15.48
CA ASN A 102 8.37 8.33 14.88
C ASN A 102 7.06 8.24 14.08
N ILE A 103 7.14 7.72 12.86
CA ILE A 103 5.98 7.38 12.03
C ILE A 103 5.94 5.87 11.81
N CYS A 104 4.74 5.30 11.81
CA CYS A 104 4.53 3.92 11.40
C CYS A 104 3.57 3.89 10.21
N PHE A 105 3.89 3.07 9.22
CA PHE A 105 2.99 2.71 8.13
C PHE A 105 2.70 1.22 8.21
N ILE A 106 1.44 0.87 7.99
CA ILE A 106 1.00 -0.53 7.93
C ILE A 106 0.20 -0.73 6.66
N TRP A 107 0.67 -1.61 5.79
CA TRP A 107 -0.08 -2.09 4.65
C TRP A 107 -0.71 -3.43 5.01
N PHE A 108 -2.02 -3.43 5.14
CA PHE A 108 -2.82 -4.60 5.42
C PHE A 108 -3.34 -5.21 4.12
N LEU A 109 -3.14 -6.51 3.94
CA LEU A 109 -3.81 -7.27 2.89
C LEU A 109 -5.02 -7.98 3.50
N GLY A 110 -6.21 -7.54 3.10
CA GLY A 110 -7.47 -8.14 3.53
C GLY A 110 -7.72 -9.50 2.87
N ALA A 111 -8.55 -10.34 3.50
CA ALA A 111 -9.03 -11.60 2.91
C ALA A 111 -9.74 -11.42 1.55
N ASN A 112 -10.21 -10.20 1.26
CA ASN A 112 -10.77 -9.82 -0.04
C ASN A 112 -9.71 -9.44 -1.09
N ASN A 113 -8.44 -9.74 -0.84
CA ASN A 113 -7.27 -9.43 -1.67
C ASN A 113 -7.15 -7.94 -2.02
N ARG A 114 -7.48 -7.07 -1.05
CA ARG A 114 -7.32 -5.61 -1.14
C ARG A 114 -6.26 -5.14 -0.17
N LEU A 115 -5.32 -4.37 -0.68
CA LEU A 115 -4.31 -3.70 0.12
C LEU A 115 -4.89 -2.40 0.68
N ARG A 116 -4.61 -2.12 1.95
CA ARG A 116 -5.07 -0.94 2.67
C ARG A 116 -3.93 -0.33 3.45
N LEU A 117 -3.83 0.99 3.49
CA LEU A 117 -2.73 1.67 4.13
C LEU A 117 -3.22 2.42 5.36
N LEU A 118 -2.69 2.07 6.52
CA LEU A 118 -2.82 2.84 7.75
C LEU A 118 -1.50 3.53 8.08
N SER A 119 -1.57 4.65 8.78
CA SER A 119 -0.40 5.24 9.39
C SER A 119 -0.69 5.69 10.81
N TYR A 120 0.35 5.68 11.64
CA TYR A 120 0.33 6.26 12.97
C TYR A 120 1.40 7.34 13.05
N SER A 121 0.98 8.55 13.38
CA SER A 121 1.85 9.72 13.54
C SER A 121 1.19 10.70 14.51
N ASN A 122 1.99 11.55 15.17
CA ASN A 122 1.49 12.58 16.08
C ASN A 122 0.53 12.02 17.16
N ASN A 123 0.87 10.84 17.68
CA ASN A 123 0.09 10.09 18.65
C ASN A 123 -1.36 9.75 18.22
N LYS A 124 -1.61 9.65 16.91
CA LYS A 124 -2.92 9.34 16.36
C LYS A 124 -2.81 8.39 15.19
N TRP A 125 -3.72 7.42 15.17
CA TRP A 125 -3.99 6.66 13.96
C TRP A 125 -4.67 7.54 12.93
N GLN A 126 -4.10 7.52 11.73
CA GLN A 126 -4.72 8.08 10.55
C GLN A 126 -5.63 7.02 9.91
N ARG A 127 -6.69 7.49 9.26
CA ARG A 127 -7.66 6.61 8.59
C ARG A 127 -7.06 6.01 7.32
N ASN A 128 -7.66 4.89 6.87
CA ASN A 128 -7.31 4.15 5.66
C ASN A 128 -7.07 5.07 4.45
N TYR A 129 -5.81 5.13 4.00
CA TYR A 129 -5.35 5.81 2.79
C TYR A 129 -5.33 4.84 1.61
N PRO A 130 -5.41 5.36 0.36
CA PRO A 130 -5.15 4.55 -0.80
C PRO A 130 -3.68 4.10 -0.80
N PRO A 131 -3.36 2.80 -0.95
CA PRO A 131 -1.98 2.33 -0.91
C PRO A 131 -1.09 2.96 -2.00
N LEU A 132 -1.68 3.32 -3.14
CA LEU A 132 -0.96 3.89 -4.29
C LEU A 132 -0.28 5.23 -3.98
N ILE A 133 -0.73 5.95 -2.94
CA ILE A 133 -0.09 7.19 -2.49
C ILE A 133 1.37 6.99 -2.06
N SER A 134 1.76 5.77 -1.67
CA SER A 134 3.13 5.41 -1.31
C SER A 134 4.06 5.23 -2.52
N GLY A 135 3.48 5.21 -3.72
CA GLY A 135 4.17 5.08 -4.99
C GLY A 135 4.49 3.65 -5.40
N ILE A 136 4.63 3.45 -6.71
CA ILE A 136 4.82 2.11 -7.31
C ILE A 136 6.09 1.41 -6.79
N ASP A 137 7.17 2.17 -6.60
CA ASP A 137 8.45 1.64 -6.15
C ASP A 137 8.41 1.13 -4.70
N THR A 138 7.55 1.72 -3.87
CA THR A 138 7.29 1.24 -2.50
C THR A 138 6.41 -0.02 -2.51
N LEU A 139 5.43 -0.10 -3.42
CA LEU A 139 4.50 -1.22 -3.48
C LEU A 139 5.14 -2.52 -3.99
N ARG A 140 6.12 -2.44 -4.90
CA ARG A 140 6.84 -3.63 -5.43
C ARG A 140 7.46 -4.50 -4.32
N PRO A 141 8.31 -3.99 -3.42
CA PRO A 141 8.88 -4.80 -2.34
C PRO A 141 7.82 -5.32 -1.35
N ILE A 142 6.71 -4.59 -1.14
CA ILE A 142 5.58 -5.06 -0.32
C ILE A 142 4.95 -6.30 -0.96
N ILE A 143 4.66 -6.27 -2.26
CA ILE A 143 4.02 -7.39 -2.96
C ILE A 143 4.92 -8.61 -3.04
N ARG A 144 6.23 -8.43 -3.21
CA ARG A 144 7.22 -9.52 -3.16
C ARG A 144 7.24 -10.27 -1.82
N SER A 145 6.55 -9.74 -0.80
CA SER A 145 6.59 -10.24 0.56
C SER A 145 5.26 -10.87 1.05
N PHE A 146 4.26 -11.00 0.18
CA PHE A 146 2.95 -11.58 0.52
C PHE A 146 3.01 -13.05 0.99
N ASP A 147 3.96 -13.85 0.50
CA ASP A 147 4.04 -15.28 0.82
C ASP A 147 4.77 -15.60 2.14
N ILE A 148 4.89 -14.63 3.04
CA ILE A 148 5.58 -14.80 4.33
C ILE A 148 4.61 -15.26 5.40
N ALA A 149 4.76 -16.52 5.83
CA ALA A 149 3.92 -17.14 6.84
C ALA A 149 4.28 -16.77 8.30
N SER A 150 5.54 -16.44 8.59
CA SER A 150 5.98 -16.01 9.92
C SER A 150 6.22 -14.51 9.93
N TYR A 151 7.48 -14.08 9.88
CA TYR A 151 7.84 -12.70 9.61
C TYR A 151 9.22 -12.64 8.93
N ARG A 152 9.43 -11.61 8.11
CA ARG A 152 10.72 -11.34 7.46
C ARG A 152 10.98 -9.85 7.49
N GLN A 153 12.21 -9.46 7.78
CA GLN A 153 12.62 -8.07 7.60
C GLN A 153 12.75 -7.77 6.10
N ALA A 154 12.30 -6.59 5.69
CA ALA A 154 12.35 -6.11 4.32
C ALA A 154 13.07 -4.77 4.24
N ASP A 155 13.84 -4.57 3.19
CA ASP A 155 14.66 -3.38 2.98
C ASP A 155 13.89 -2.34 2.17
N ILE A 156 12.85 -1.76 2.78
CA ILE A 156 12.27 -0.50 2.30
C ILE A 156 12.90 0.62 3.09
N LEU A 157 13.73 1.41 2.42
CA LEU A 157 14.47 2.51 3.05
C LEU A 157 13.76 3.86 2.90
N ARG A 158 12.83 3.97 1.96
CA ARG A 158 12.13 5.23 1.69
C ARG A 158 10.75 4.97 1.09
N ILE A 159 9.75 5.62 1.67
CA ILE A 159 8.44 5.78 1.04
C ILE A 159 8.52 7.05 0.18
N GLN A 160 7.99 6.98 -1.04
CA GLN A 160 7.92 8.11 -1.96
C GLN A 160 6.51 8.71 -2.00
N GLY A 161 6.37 9.88 -2.64
CA GLY A 161 5.09 10.55 -2.81
C GLY A 161 4.73 11.51 -1.67
N PRO A 162 3.44 11.84 -1.47
CA PRO A 162 2.99 12.78 -0.43
C PRO A 162 3.25 12.31 1.01
N LEU A 163 3.43 11.00 1.21
CA LEU A 163 3.77 10.39 2.49
C LEU A 163 5.28 10.11 2.59
N ALA A 164 6.11 10.91 1.89
CA ALA A 164 7.54 10.69 1.83
C ALA A 164 8.17 10.69 3.22
N ALA A 165 8.77 9.56 3.58
CA ALA A 165 9.43 9.39 4.86
C ALA A 165 10.60 8.41 4.74
N ASN A 166 11.64 8.65 5.55
CA ASN A 166 12.79 7.77 5.64
C ASN A 166 12.46 6.63 6.58
N MET A 167 12.52 5.41 6.06
CA MET A 167 12.19 4.21 6.82
C MET A 167 13.46 3.69 7.49
N VAL A 168 13.32 3.36 8.77
CA VAL A 168 14.40 2.81 9.58
C VAL A 168 14.40 1.29 9.42
N LYS A 169 13.24 0.65 9.57
CA LYS A 169 13.09 -0.80 9.44
C LYS A 169 11.67 -1.16 9.01
N SER A 170 11.58 -2.25 8.25
CA SER A 170 10.31 -2.81 7.80
C SER A 170 10.25 -4.32 7.97
N TRP A 171 9.04 -4.86 8.13
CA TRP A 171 8.78 -6.29 8.17
C TRP A 171 7.50 -6.64 7.43
N ALA A 172 7.50 -7.82 6.83
CA ALA A 172 6.31 -8.51 6.37
C ALA A 172 5.99 -9.62 7.36
N THR A 173 4.71 -9.83 7.65
CA THR A 173 4.23 -10.85 8.60
C THR A 173 2.82 -11.31 8.21
N ALA A 174 2.51 -12.57 8.53
CA ALA A 174 1.11 -12.98 8.63
C ALA A 174 0.39 -12.13 9.69
N TRP A 175 -0.93 -12.00 9.57
CA TRP A 175 -1.76 -11.24 10.50
C TRP A 175 -2.97 -12.07 10.98
N PRO A 176 -3.22 -12.14 12.30
CA PRO A 176 -2.41 -11.63 13.41
C PRO A 176 -0.99 -12.22 13.43
N PRO A 177 0.03 -11.47 13.91
CA PRO A 177 1.41 -11.94 13.87
C PRO A 177 1.68 -12.93 14.99
N CYS A 178 2.74 -13.72 14.86
CA CYS A 178 3.19 -14.61 15.93
C CYS A 178 3.84 -13.85 17.09
N ASP A 179 3.81 -14.41 18.29
CA ASP A 179 4.34 -13.77 19.51
C ASP A 179 5.80 -13.31 19.36
N LYS A 180 6.65 -14.12 18.70
CA LYS A 180 8.05 -13.78 18.43
C LYS A 180 8.20 -12.48 17.65
N PHE A 181 7.28 -12.20 16.73
CA PHE A 181 7.27 -10.94 15.99
C PHE A 181 6.78 -9.79 16.87
N VAL A 182 5.74 -10.04 17.68
CA VAL A 182 5.23 -9.04 18.64
C VAL A 182 6.35 -8.58 19.56
N ASP A 183 7.07 -9.51 20.19
CA ASP A 183 8.21 -9.20 21.05
C ASP A 183 9.25 -8.35 20.32
N LYS A 184 9.55 -8.70 19.06
CA LYS A 184 10.52 -7.98 18.23
C LYS A 184 10.09 -6.54 17.90
N ILE A 185 8.80 -6.28 17.67
CA ILE A 185 8.33 -4.92 17.39
C ILE A 185 8.13 -4.09 18.65
N MET A 186 7.99 -4.72 19.82
CA MET A 186 7.87 -4.01 21.11
C MET A 186 9.14 -3.26 21.52
N ASP A 187 10.29 -3.61 20.93
CA ASP A 187 11.55 -2.86 21.04
C ASP A 187 11.48 -1.45 20.41
N TYR A 188 10.44 -1.15 19.64
CA TYR A 188 10.19 0.16 19.05
C TYR A 188 9.09 0.87 19.84
N ASP A 189 9.23 2.18 20.06
CA ASP A 189 8.23 2.98 20.79
C ASP A 189 6.81 2.82 20.20
N LEU A 190 6.71 2.72 18.87
CA LEU A 190 5.46 2.52 18.15
C LEU A 190 4.97 1.07 18.14
N GLY A 191 5.78 0.10 18.56
CA GLY A 191 5.39 -1.30 18.71
C GLY A 191 4.22 -1.49 19.65
N LYS A 192 4.19 -0.72 20.75
CA LYS A 192 3.07 -0.69 21.70
C LYS A 192 1.75 -0.33 21.03
N LYS A 193 1.79 0.56 20.02
CA LYS A 193 0.61 1.00 19.27
C LYS A 193 0.14 -0.03 18.26
N ILE A 194 1.05 -0.77 17.65
CA ILE A 194 0.68 -1.90 16.80
C ILE A 194 0.05 -3.01 17.63
N LYS A 195 0.55 -3.26 18.85
CA LYS A 195 -0.02 -4.25 19.76
C LYS A 195 -1.48 -3.97 20.13
N GLU A 196 -1.93 -2.71 20.07
CA GLU A 196 -3.34 -2.35 20.27
C GLU A 196 -4.25 -2.83 19.11
N LEU A 197 -3.68 -3.18 17.95
CA LEU A 197 -4.41 -3.66 16.76
C LEU A 197 -4.44 -5.19 16.62
N ILE A 198 -3.62 -5.91 17.41
CA ILE A 198 -3.51 -7.37 17.45
C ILE A 198 -4.59 -7.91 18.37
#